data_AF-A0A1Y1RC21-F1
#
_entry.id   AF-A0A1Y1RC21-F1
#
_cell.length_a   1.000
_cell.length_b   1.000
_cell.length_c   1.000
_cell.angle_alpha   90.00
_cell.angle_beta   90.00
_cell.angle_gamma   90.00
#
_symmetry.space_group_name_H-M   'P 1'
#
loop_
_entity.id
_entity.type
_entity.pdbx_description
1 polymer ?
#
loop_
_entity_poly.entity_id
_entity_poly.type
_entity_poly.pdbx_seq_one_letter_code
_entity_poly.pdbx_strand_id
1 'polypeptide(L)'
;MLDISLGLLIFTTIVFLFLVFALNAMLYQPLLAFMRKREDSIAQDMANVDENSEEVEEALTRAHDTIAEAKSEAAKIRESAVSKAKEAAAKEIATLHEKLESEYQSFLQSLSKERESLKKELTANLGTYQKALQAKIKNI
;
A
#
# COMPACT_ATOMS: atom_id res chain seq x y z
N MET A 1 -7.20 64.45 -75.08
CA MET A 1 -6.32 65.12 -74.10
C MET A 1 -5.82 64.07 -73.13
N LEU A 2 -4.71 63.42 -73.47
CA LEU A 2 -3.92 62.56 -72.60
C LEU A 2 -2.48 62.93 -72.94
N ASP A 3 -2.01 64.01 -72.32
CA ASP A 3 -0.61 64.41 -72.43
C ASP A 3 0.17 63.54 -71.44
N ILE A 4 0.52 62.33 -71.90
CA ILE A 4 1.32 61.39 -71.12
C ILE A 4 2.74 61.95 -71.11
N SER A 5 3.01 62.83 -70.16
CA SER A 5 4.35 63.33 -69.91
C SER A 5 5.17 62.23 -69.24
N LEU A 6 6.20 61.75 -69.96
CA LEU A 6 7.10 60.69 -69.50
C LEU A 6 7.70 61.01 -68.11
N GLY A 7 7.96 62.29 -67.84
CA GLY A 7 8.44 62.77 -66.54
C GLY A 7 7.44 62.60 -65.40
N LEU A 8 6.14 62.82 -65.65
CA LEU A 8 5.09 62.64 -64.63
C LEU A 8 4.93 61.15 -64.31
N LEU A 9 5.02 60.27 -65.30
CA LEU A 9 4.96 58.82 -65.13
C LEU A 9 6.15 58.30 -64.29
N ILE A 10 7.36 58.78 -64.55
CA ILE A 10 8.54 58.42 -63.75
C ILE A 10 8.39 58.92 -62.31
N PHE A 11 7.94 60.16 -62.12
CA PHE A 11 7.73 60.73 -60.79
C PHE A 11 6.66 59.97 -59.98
N THR A 12 5.50 59.69 -60.59
CA THR A 12 4.45 58.90 -59.92
C THR A 12 4.89 57.49 -59.61
N THR A 13 5.71 56.87 -60.48
CA THR A 13 6.31 55.55 -60.21
C THR A 13 7.24 55.58 -59.00
N ILE A 14 8.10 56.59 -58.88
CA ILE A 14 8.99 56.75 -57.73
C ILE A 14 8.19 56.93 -56.44
N VAL A 15 7.17 57.79 -56.45
CA VAL A 15 6.29 58.02 -55.29
C VAL A 15 5.53 56.74 -54.91
N PHE A 16 5.04 55.99 -55.91
CA PHE A 16 4.37 54.71 -55.68
C PHE A 16 5.31 53.68 -55.05
N LEU A 17 6.53 53.53 -55.57
CA LEU A 17 7.52 52.61 -54.99
C LEU A 17 7.91 53.01 -53.56
N PHE A 18 8.07 54.32 -53.30
CA PHE A 18 8.31 54.82 -51.95
C PHE A 18 7.15 54.47 -51.00
N LEU A 19 5.90 54.65 -51.44
CA LEU A 19 4.71 54.31 -50.67
C LEU A 19 4.63 52.81 -50.40
N VAL A 20 4.91 51.97 -51.39
CA VAL A 20 4.96 50.50 -51.23
C VAL A 20 6.03 50.11 -50.19
N PHE A 21 7.20 50.72 -50.24
CA PHE A 21 8.27 50.46 -49.26
C PHE A 21 7.86 50.88 -47.85
N ALA A 22 7.26 52.07 -47.71
CA ALA A 22 6.76 52.56 -46.43
C ALA A 22 5.65 51.66 -45.85
N LEU A 23 4.70 51.22 -46.68
CA LEU A 23 3.63 50.30 -46.27
C LEU A 23 4.17 48.90 -45.91
N ASN A 24 5.17 48.40 -46.64
CA ASN A 24 5.79 47.11 -46.34
C ASN A 24 6.33 47.10 -44.90
N ALA A 25 7.12 48.11 -44.55
CA ALA A 25 7.71 48.24 -43.21
C ALA A 25 6.66 48.55 -42.13
N MET A 26 5.68 49.42 -42.41
CA MET A 26 4.74 49.90 -41.39
C MET A 26 3.53 48.99 -41.17
N LEU A 27 3.07 48.25 -42.19
CA LEU A 27 1.81 47.51 -42.12
C LEU A 27 1.98 46.02 -42.41
N TYR A 28 2.60 45.66 -43.53
CA TYR A 28 2.65 44.24 -43.95
C TYR A 28 3.54 43.39 -43.03
N GLN A 29 4.72 43.88 -42.67
CA GLN A 29 5.61 43.20 -41.73
C GLN A 29 4.96 42.96 -40.36
N PRO A 30 4.42 43.97 -39.64
CA PRO A 30 3.80 43.74 -38.34
C PRO A 30 2.54 42.86 -38.44
N LEU A 31 1.74 42.98 -39.50
CA LEU A 31 0.56 42.14 -39.70
C LEU A 31 0.94 40.67 -39.88
N LEU A 32 1.94 40.38 -40.73
CA LEU A 32 2.42 39.01 -40.94
C LEU A 32 3.08 38.45 -39.68
N ALA A 33 3.83 39.27 -38.94
CA ALA A 33 4.41 38.86 -37.66
C ALA A 33 3.33 38.49 -36.63
N PHE A 34 2.22 39.24 -36.57
CA PHE A 34 1.09 38.91 -35.71
C PHE A 34 0.41 37.59 -36.11
N MET A 35 0.20 37.38 -37.43
CA MET A 35 -0.37 36.14 -37.94
C MET A 35 0.52 34.93 -37.61
N ARG A 36 1.84 35.04 -37.83
CA ARG A 36 2.80 33.99 -37.47
C ARG A 36 2.79 33.71 -35.97
N LYS A 37 2.84 34.75 -35.13
CA LYS A 37 2.79 34.59 -33.67
C LYS A 37 1.52 33.86 -33.23
N ARG A 38 0.39 34.15 -33.86
CA ARG A 38 -0.87 33.46 -33.57
C ARG A 38 -0.82 31.99 -33.99
N GLU A 39 -0.26 31.71 -35.16
CA GLU A 39 -0.12 30.34 -35.66
C GLU A 39 0.84 29.52 -34.79
N ASP A 40 1.98 30.10 -34.40
CA ASP A 40 2.94 29.49 -33.47
C ASP A 40 2.32 29.24 -32.09
N SER A 41 1.55 30.20 -31.57
CA SER A 41 0.84 30.03 -30.28
C SER A 41 -0.17 28.90 -30.33
N ILE A 42 -0.96 28.78 -31.41
CA ILE A 42 -1.94 27.70 -31.56
C ILE A 42 -1.24 26.36 -31.69
N ALA A 43 -0.16 26.28 -32.48
CA ALA A 43 0.63 25.06 -32.62
C ALA A 43 1.25 24.63 -31.28
N GLN A 44 1.76 25.59 -30.49
CA GLN A 44 2.29 25.33 -29.17
C GLN A 44 1.20 24.87 -28.19
N ASP A 45 0.03 25.52 -28.20
CA ASP A 45 -1.10 25.13 -27.36
C ASP A 45 -1.58 23.70 -27.68
N MET A 46 -1.62 23.33 -28.96
CA MET A 46 -1.94 21.95 -29.38
C MET A 46 -0.88 20.95 -28.89
N ALA A 47 0.41 21.24 -29.07
CA ALA A 47 1.48 20.36 -28.61
C ALA A 47 1.44 20.16 -27.08
N ASN A 48 1.20 21.24 -26.32
CA ASN A 48 1.07 21.18 -24.87
C ASN A 48 -0.15 20.36 -24.42
N VAL A 49 -1.25 20.37 -25.18
CA VAL A 49 -2.44 19.56 -24.87
C VAL A 49 -2.13 18.07 -25.07
N ASP A 50 -1.47 17.73 -26.16
CA ASP A 50 -1.08 16.34 -26.45
C ASP A 50 -0.10 15.82 -25.39
N GLU A 51 0.96 16.59 -25.07
CA GLU A 51 1.96 16.23 -24.05
C GLU A 51 1.33 16.08 -22.65
N ASN A 52 0.50 17.04 -22.22
CA ASN A 52 -0.20 16.93 -20.94
C ASN A 52 -1.15 15.73 -20.89
N SER A 53 -1.78 15.36 -22.01
CA SER A 53 -2.68 14.21 -22.04
C SER A 53 -1.93 12.89 -21.85
N GLU A 54 -0.75 12.76 -22.48
CA GLU A 54 0.13 11.60 -22.35
C GLU A 54 0.71 11.51 -20.93
N GLU A 55 1.17 12.64 -20.36
CA GLU A 55 1.68 12.68 -18.98
C GLU A 55 0.61 12.29 -17.96
N VAL A 56 -0.64 12.72 -18.16
CA VAL A 56 -1.77 12.37 -17.27
C VAL A 56 -2.10 10.89 -17.39
N GLU A 57 -2.14 10.32 -18.59
CA GLU A 57 -2.39 8.90 -18.80
C GLU A 57 -1.28 8.03 -18.21
N GLU A 58 -0.03 8.44 -18.37
CA GLU A 58 1.12 7.76 -17.77
C GLU A 58 1.09 7.85 -16.23
N ALA A 59 0.77 9.02 -15.66
CA ALA A 59 0.63 9.20 -14.22
C ALA A 59 -0.51 8.35 -13.65
N LEU A 60 -1.65 8.25 -14.34
CA LEU A 60 -2.77 7.39 -13.96
C LEU A 60 -2.37 5.91 -13.99
N THR A 61 -1.67 5.48 -15.04
CA THR A 61 -1.18 4.10 -15.17
C THR A 61 -0.24 3.75 -14.02
N ARG A 62 0.75 4.59 -13.74
CA ARG A 62 1.68 4.40 -12.60
C ARG A 62 0.95 4.37 -11.25
N ALA A 63 -0.06 5.22 -11.07
CA ALA A 63 -0.86 5.23 -9.85
C ALA A 63 -1.66 3.92 -9.68
N HIS A 64 -2.27 3.43 -10.76
CA HIS A 64 -2.97 2.15 -10.77
C HIS A 64 -2.04 0.98 -10.44
N ASP A 65 -0.85 0.94 -11.06
CA ASP A 65 0.16 -0.09 -10.80
C ASP A 65 0.63 -0.08 -9.35
N THR A 66 0.92 1.12 -8.81
CA THR A 66 1.32 1.30 -7.41
C THR A 66 0.24 0.80 -6.45
N ILE A 67 -1.04 1.10 -6.73
CA ILE A 67 -2.15 0.62 -5.91
C ILE A 67 -2.29 -0.90 -6.01
N ALA A 68 -2.10 -1.49 -7.20
CA ALA A 68 -2.18 -2.93 -7.39
C ALA A 68 -1.05 -3.66 -6.64
N GLU A 69 0.17 -3.14 -6.72
CA GLU A 69 1.33 -3.67 -6.00
C GLU A 69 1.15 -3.57 -4.49
N ALA A 70 0.74 -2.40 -3.98
CA ALA A 70 0.45 -2.20 -2.57
C ALA A 70 -0.65 -3.14 -2.04
N LYS A 71 -1.70 -3.39 -2.83
CA LYS A 71 -2.74 -4.39 -2.48
C LYS A 71 -2.18 -5.80 -2.43
N SER A 72 -1.32 -6.18 -3.37
CA SER A 72 -0.68 -7.49 -3.40
C SER A 72 0.24 -7.69 -2.18
N GLU A 73 1.03 -6.67 -1.85
CA GLU A 73 1.91 -6.71 -0.68
C GLU A 73 1.11 -6.75 0.63
N ALA A 74 0.05 -5.95 0.76
CA ALA A 74 -0.85 -6.01 1.91
C ALA A 74 -1.50 -7.40 2.07
N ALA A 75 -1.91 -8.03 0.96
CA ALA A 75 -2.43 -9.40 0.97
C ALA A 75 -1.38 -10.41 1.45
N LYS A 76 -0.14 -10.32 0.96
CA LYS A 76 0.98 -11.17 1.40
C LYS A 76 1.30 -10.97 2.88
N ILE A 77 1.33 -9.72 3.36
CA ILE A 77 1.57 -9.41 4.77
C ILE A 77 0.47 -10.03 5.64
N ARG A 78 -0.80 -9.86 5.24
CA ARG A 78 -1.95 -10.44 5.95
C ARG A 78 -1.87 -11.96 5.99
N GLU A 79 -1.57 -12.60 4.87
CA GLU A 79 -1.44 -14.06 4.79
C GLU A 79 -0.29 -14.58 5.66
N SER A 80 0.89 -13.94 5.57
CA SER A 80 2.05 -14.26 6.42
C SER A 80 1.72 -14.06 7.91
N ALA A 81 1.03 -12.98 8.29
CA ALA A 81 0.64 -12.73 9.67
C ALA A 81 -0.34 -13.81 10.18
N VAL A 82 -1.34 -14.19 9.37
CA VAL A 82 -2.28 -15.26 9.72
C VAL A 82 -1.57 -16.60 9.83
N SER A 83 -0.65 -16.92 8.91
CA SER A 83 0.13 -18.15 8.95
C SER A 83 0.99 -18.23 10.21
N LYS A 84 1.73 -17.15 10.53
CA LYS A 84 2.55 -17.07 11.75
C LYS A 84 1.71 -17.18 13.02
N ALA A 85 0.54 -16.54 13.06
CA ALA A 85 -0.37 -16.64 14.20
C ALA A 85 -0.90 -18.07 14.38
N LYS A 86 -1.27 -18.75 13.28
CA LYS A 86 -1.68 -20.16 13.31
C LYS A 86 -0.56 -21.08 13.79
N GLU A 87 0.66 -20.87 13.30
CA GLU A 87 1.83 -21.66 13.70
C GLU A 87 2.17 -21.45 15.17
N ALA A 88 2.14 -20.20 15.65
CA ALA A 88 2.34 -19.87 17.06
C ALA A 88 1.27 -20.53 17.95
N ALA A 89 -0.01 -20.44 17.56
CA ALA A 89 -1.10 -21.07 18.29
C ALA A 89 -0.97 -22.60 18.32
N ALA A 90 -0.62 -23.23 17.19
CA ALA A 90 -0.40 -24.67 17.12
C ALA A 90 0.76 -25.11 18.02
N LYS A 91 1.85 -24.33 18.04
CA LYS A 91 3.00 -24.58 18.91
C LYS A 91 2.62 -24.44 20.38
N GLU A 92 1.87 -23.40 20.74
CA GLU A 92 1.43 -23.18 22.12
C GLU A 92 0.52 -24.32 22.60
N ILE A 93 -0.45 -24.73 21.78
CA ILE A 93 -1.32 -25.88 22.07
C ILE A 93 -0.48 -27.15 22.26
N ALA A 94 0.49 -27.42 21.39
CA ALA A 94 1.36 -28.57 21.52
C ALA A 94 2.15 -28.55 22.84
N THR A 95 2.72 -27.40 23.21
CA THR A 95 3.46 -27.27 24.48
C THR A 95 2.56 -27.41 25.70
N LEU A 96 1.32 -26.93 25.64
CA LEU A 96 0.34 -27.10 26.72
C LEU A 96 -0.07 -28.56 26.86
N HIS A 97 -0.25 -29.26 25.73
CA HIS A 97 -0.56 -30.69 25.73
C HIS A 97 0.59 -31.50 26.34
N GLU A 98 1.83 -31.20 25.96
CA GLU A 98 3.02 -31.87 26.51
C GLU A 98 3.19 -31.61 28.01
N LYS A 99 2.98 -30.36 28.45
CA LYS A 99 2.96 -30.02 29.88
C LYS A 99 1.86 -30.75 30.63
N LEU A 100 0.64 -30.78 30.09
CA LEU A 100 -0.51 -31.44 30.72
C LEU A 100 -0.26 -32.94 30.87
N GLU A 101 0.28 -33.59 29.85
CA GLU A 101 0.64 -35.00 29.90
C GLU A 101 1.73 -35.24 30.97
N SER A 102 2.77 -34.40 31.00
CA SER A 102 3.83 -34.49 32.03
C SER A 102 3.28 -34.30 33.45
N GLU A 103 2.41 -33.31 33.65
CA GLU A 103 1.76 -33.06 34.94
C GLU A 103 0.86 -34.23 35.34
N TYR A 104 0.09 -34.78 34.41
CA TYR A 104 -0.76 -35.94 34.64
C TYR A 104 0.05 -37.18 35.05
N GLN A 105 1.16 -37.47 34.36
CA GLN A 105 2.07 -38.56 34.74
C GLN A 105 2.67 -38.34 36.14
N SER A 106 3.05 -37.11 36.46
CA SER A 106 3.58 -36.77 37.78
C SER A 106 2.52 -36.94 38.89
N PHE A 107 1.27 -36.57 38.61
CA PHE A 107 0.13 -36.74 39.51
C PHE A 107 -0.19 -38.22 39.75
N LEU A 108 -0.14 -39.06 38.72
CA LEU A 108 -0.30 -40.50 38.89
C LEU A 108 0.79 -41.12 39.77
N GLN A 109 2.04 -40.67 39.61
CA GLN A 109 3.14 -41.09 40.49
C GLN A 109 2.97 -40.62 41.94
N SER A 110 2.53 -39.39 42.16
CA SER A 110 2.28 -38.90 43.53
C SER A 110 1.12 -39.65 44.18
N LEU A 111 0.06 -39.92 43.43
CA LEU A 111 -1.11 -40.67 43.90
C LEU A 111 -0.75 -42.12 44.24
N SER A 112 0.11 -42.77 43.46
CA SER A 112 0.60 -44.11 43.79
C SER A 112 1.43 -44.12 45.07
N LYS A 113 2.30 -43.12 45.26
CA LYS A 113 3.12 -42.95 46.47
C LYS A 113 2.27 -42.67 47.71
N GLU A 114 1.28 -41.78 47.60
CA GLU A 114 0.32 -41.49 48.67
C GLU A 114 -0.51 -42.73 49.02
N ARG A 115 -0.95 -43.49 48.03
CA ARG A 115 -1.67 -44.74 48.28
C ARG A 115 -0.81 -45.74 49.04
N GLU A 116 0.47 -45.88 48.69
CA GLU A 116 1.39 -46.75 49.42
C GLU A 116 1.67 -46.25 50.84
N SER A 117 1.88 -44.95 51.04
CA SER A 117 2.09 -44.38 52.37
C SER A 117 0.86 -44.57 53.25
N LEU A 118 -0.34 -44.26 52.74
CA LEU A 118 -1.60 -44.45 53.44
C LEU A 118 -1.82 -45.91 53.80
N LYS A 119 -1.52 -46.85 52.90
CA LYS A 119 -1.62 -48.29 53.16
C LYS A 119 -0.65 -48.71 54.28
N LYS A 120 0.61 -48.24 54.25
CA LYS A 120 1.60 -48.48 55.30
C LYS A 120 1.14 -47.93 56.65
N GLU A 121 0.62 -46.71 56.65
CA GLU A 121 0.14 -46.00 57.84
C GLU A 121 -1.08 -46.68 58.45
N LEU A 122 -2.05 -47.12 57.63
CA LEU A 122 -3.17 -47.95 58.04
C LEU A 122 -2.70 -49.26 58.67
N THR A 123 -1.76 -49.97 58.04
CA THR A 123 -1.22 -51.22 58.63
C THR A 123 -0.46 -51.00 59.93
N ALA A 124 0.29 -49.91 60.06
CA ALA A 124 1.01 -49.57 61.29
C ALA A 124 0.05 -49.20 62.43
N ASN A 125 -1.05 -48.51 62.10
CA ASN A 125 -2.06 -48.06 63.06
C ASN A 125 -3.22 -49.05 63.25
N LEU A 126 -3.24 -50.21 62.59
CA LEU A 126 -4.29 -51.23 62.77
C LEU A 126 -4.46 -51.62 64.23
N GLY A 127 -3.36 -51.77 64.99
CA GLY A 127 -3.39 -52.11 66.40
C GLY A 127 -3.94 -50.99 67.31
N THR A 128 -3.69 -49.72 66.98
CA THR A 128 -4.23 -48.57 67.71
C THR A 128 -5.71 -48.35 67.36
N TYR A 129 -6.10 -48.51 66.09
CA TYR A 129 -7.50 -48.47 65.67
C TYR A 129 -8.32 -49.63 66.28
N GLN A 130 -7.79 -50.86 66.35
CA GLN A 130 -8.47 -51.97 67.04
C GLN A 130 -8.68 -51.70 68.53
N LYS A 131 -7.66 -51.15 69.21
CA LYS A 131 -7.79 -50.76 70.62
C LYS A 131 -8.82 -49.65 70.82
N ALA A 132 -8.83 -48.64 69.94
CA ALA A 132 -9.80 -47.56 69.98
C ALA A 132 -11.24 -48.05 69.69
N LEU A 133 -11.41 -48.99 68.75
CA LEU A 133 -12.70 -49.61 68.46
C LEU A 133 -13.19 -50.47 69.63
N GLN A 134 -12.32 -51.31 70.21
CA GLN A 134 -12.65 -52.08 71.40
C GLN A 134 -13.03 -51.18 72.58
N ALA A 135 -12.30 -50.08 72.79
CA ALA A 135 -12.61 -49.13 73.85
C ALA A 135 -13.98 -48.43 73.65
N LYS A 136 -14.37 -48.13 72.40
CA LYS A 136 -15.72 -47.61 72.11
C LYS A 136 -16.81 -48.66 72.24
N ILE A 137 -16.57 -49.90 71.81
CA ILE A 137 -17.54 -51.00 71.95
C ILE A 137 -17.72 -51.39 73.43
N LYS A 138 -16.69 -51.30 74.28
CA LYS A 138 -16.81 -51.52 75.72
C LYS A 138 -17.54 -50.40 76.48
N ASN A 139 -17.67 -49.22 75.87
CA ASN A 139 -18.35 -48.05 76.43
C ASN A 139 -19.77 -47.85 75.83
N ILE A 140 -20.26 -48.82 75.06
CA ILE A 140 -21.67 -49.01 74.69
C ILE A 140 -22.17 -50.23 75.46
#